data_AF-A0A024TPX5-F1
#
_entry.id   AF-A0A024TPX5-F1
#
_cell.length_a   1.000
_cell.length_b   1.000
_cell.length_c   1.000
_cell.angle_alpha   90.00
_cell.angle_beta   90.00
_cell.angle_gamma   90.00
#
_symmetry.space_group_name_H-M   'P 1'
#
loop_
_entity.id
_entity.type
_entity.pdbx_description
1 polymer ?
#
loop_
_entity_poly.entity_id
_entity_poly.type
_entity_poly.pdbx_seq_one_letter_code
_entity_poly.pdbx_strand_id
1 'polypeptide(L)'
;MTLTTSLNIPAPTCIAPMKCCDLDKAGLTGLGCGVSTTFVSAAALPTNTSVWRMHAFRSQGCRRSSEPIALVYGDIEDDMYVRVHDQCVTSEVFGSLRCDCKEQFEHAKAMMVAQGRGMLIYMPQEGRGIGLSNKVHAYHLQDQGADTVDANRVLGFEDDYRSYEPVLHILQHFNLSRIQLCTNNPRKIQLLTELGVNISARIPVLVPSQKHNQAYLDAKLHRMDHLLVPIPLAEEASSTSQVASATASEPGPLDLGPHQQQTTHILVMVGSVLAMVVYMLVNSI
;
A
#
# COMPACT_ATOMS: atom_id res chain seq x y z
N MET A 1 1.75 -35.37 42.60
CA MET A 1 1.76 -35.89 41.22
C MET A 1 0.70 -35.15 40.43
N THR A 2 1.06 -34.04 39.81
CA THR A 2 0.17 -33.24 38.95
C THR A 2 0.51 -33.56 37.51
N LEU A 3 -0.43 -34.21 36.82
CA LEU A 3 -0.37 -34.55 35.40
C LEU A 3 -0.67 -33.29 34.58
N THR A 4 0.35 -32.67 33.99
CA THR A 4 0.18 -31.71 32.90
C THR A 4 0.14 -32.49 31.59
N THR A 5 -1.06 -32.73 31.07
CA THR A 5 -1.30 -33.19 29.71
C THR A 5 -0.95 -32.06 28.75
N SER A 6 0.23 -32.11 28.12
CA SER A 6 0.52 -31.24 26.98
C SER A 6 -0.32 -31.71 25.80
N LEU A 7 -1.27 -30.87 25.37
CA LEU A 7 -1.96 -31.05 24.09
C LEU A 7 -0.92 -31.03 22.97
N ASN A 8 -0.70 -32.19 22.37
CA ASN A 8 0.20 -32.38 21.24
C ASN A 8 -0.50 -31.81 19.99
N ILE A 9 -0.37 -30.50 19.78
CA ILE A 9 -0.83 -29.86 18.54
C ILE A 9 0.16 -30.25 17.44
N PRO A 10 -0.25 -30.99 16.40
CA PRO A 10 0.66 -31.37 15.32
C PRO A 10 1.20 -30.11 14.63
N ALA A 11 2.50 -30.10 14.34
CA ALA A 11 3.13 -29.01 13.59
C ALA A 11 2.42 -28.86 12.23
N PRO A 12 2.14 -27.63 11.77
CA PRO A 12 1.50 -27.40 10.49
C PRO A 12 2.35 -28.03 9.38
N THR A 13 1.77 -29.00 8.68
CA THR A 13 2.39 -29.67 7.54
C THR A 13 2.23 -28.79 6.32
N CYS A 14 3.35 -28.46 5.67
CA CYS A 14 3.31 -27.57 4.53
C CYS A 14 2.67 -28.23 3.31
N ILE A 15 1.76 -27.51 2.68
CA ILE A 15 1.03 -27.93 1.48
C ILE A 15 1.89 -27.56 0.25
N ALA A 16 2.07 -28.50 -0.67
CA ALA A 16 2.72 -28.27 -1.98
C ALA A 16 1.95 -27.18 -2.77
N PRO A 17 2.61 -26.33 -3.58
CA PRO A 17 3.91 -26.52 -4.23
C PRO A 17 5.09 -25.78 -3.58
N MET A 18 4.89 -25.02 -2.50
CA MET A 18 6.01 -24.39 -1.80
C MET A 18 6.72 -25.42 -0.92
N LYS A 19 7.91 -25.89 -1.35
CA LYS A 19 8.88 -26.54 -0.45
C LYS A 19 9.25 -25.56 0.66
N CYS A 20 8.46 -25.51 1.72
CA CYS A 20 8.67 -24.62 2.85
C CYS A 20 9.86 -25.04 3.75
N CYS A 21 10.70 -25.98 3.28
CA CYS A 21 11.66 -26.71 4.08
C CYS A 21 13.13 -26.46 3.71
N ASP A 22 13.46 -25.40 2.95
CA ASP A 22 14.83 -24.85 2.97
C ASP A 22 14.96 -23.95 4.21
N LEU A 23 15.15 -24.58 5.37
CA LEU A 23 15.24 -23.93 6.69
C LEU A 23 16.58 -23.22 6.93
N ASP A 24 17.52 -23.37 6.00
CA ASP A 24 18.95 -23.15 6.28
C ASP A 24 19.53 -21.85 5.69
N LYS A 25 18.74 -21.05 4.96
CA LYS A 25 19.24 -19.77 4.40
C LYS A 25 19.22 -18.68 5.46
N ALA A 26 20.42 -18.28 5.90
CA ALA A 26 20.61 -17.29 6.95
C ALA A 26 19.90 -15.96 6.63
N GLY A 27 19.21 -15.41 7.64
CA GLY A 27 18.60 -14.08 7.55
C GLY A 27 17.23 -14.02 6.86
N LEU A 28 16.64 -15.15 6.44
CA LEU A 28 15.29 -15.14 5.86
C LEU A 28 14.23 -14.71 6.90
N THR A 29 13.28 -13.87 6.46
CA THR A 29 12.23 -13.28 7.30
C THR A 29 10.80 -13.69 6.92
N GLY A 30 10.61 -14.42 5.81
CA GLY A 30 9.30 -14.93 5.40
C GLY A 30 8.65 -15.85 6.45
N LEU A 31 7.32 -15.75 6.59
CA LEU A 31 6.53 -16.49 7.57
C LEU A 31 6.50 -18.01 7.33
N GLY A 32 6.65 -18.44 6.08
CA GLY A 32 6.47 -19.83 5.68
C GLY A 32 5.00 -20.18 5.41
N CYS A 33 4.63 -21.42 5.71
CA CYS A 33 3.33 -22.04 5.44
C CYS A 33 2.46 -22.10 6.71
N GLY A 34 1.16 -22.30 6.53
CA GLY A 34 0.23 -22.63 7.62
C GLY A 34 0.12 -21.49 8.63
N VAL A 35 0.07 -20.26 8.12
CA VAL A 35 0.06 -19.06 8.92
C VAL A 35 -1.30 -18.93 9.60
N SER A 36 -1.29 -18.69 10.90
CA SER A 36 -2.48 -18.25 11.64
C SER A 36 -2.33 -16.79 12.00
N THR A 37 -3.41 -16.00 11.93
CA THR A 37 -3.38 -14.57 12.25
C THR A 37 -4.50 -14.22 13.21
N THR A 38 -4.17 -13.61 14.33
CA THR A 38 -5.11 -13.25 15.39
C THR A 38 -5.10 -11.75 15.66
N PHE A 39 -6.27 -11.17 15.87
CA PHE A 39 -6.41 -9.78 16.28
C PHE A 39 -5.90 -9.59 17.72
N VAL A 40 -5.19 -8.49 17.96
CA VAL A 40 -4.62 -8.17 19.28
C VAL A 40 -5.32 -6.95 19.89
N SER A 41 -5.30 -5.80 19.20
CA SER A 41 -5.88 -4.55 19.71
C SER A 41 -6.05 -3.52 18.59
N ALA A 42 -6.79 -2.45 18.88
CA ALA A 42 -6.95 -1.32 17.97
C ALA A 42 -6.85 0.02 18.71
N ALA A 43 -6.30 1.03 18.03
CA ALA A 43 -6.15 2.38 18.56
C ALA A 43 -6.37 3.44 17.46
N ALA A 44 -6.75 4.65 17.86
CA ALA A 44 -6.72 5.80 16.95
C ALA A 44 -5.25 6.14 16.63
N LEU A 45 -4.98 6.40 15.35
CA LEU A 45 -3.68 6.82 14.85
C LEU A 45 -3.87 8.14 14.08
N PRO A 46 -3.83 9.28 14.79
CA PRO A 46 -3.75 10.59 14.15
C PRO A 46 -2.45 10.70 13.36
N THR A 47 -2.55 11.06 12.09
CA THR A 47 -1.41 11.39 11.22
C THR A 47 -1.47 12.87 10.85
N ASN A 48 -0.46 13.37 10.15
CA ASN A 48 -0.44 14.74 9.65
C ASN A 48 -1.55 15.08 8.65
N THR A 49 -2.16 14.07 7.99
CA THR A 49 -3.18 14.29 6.95
C THR A 49 -4.57 13.81 7.33
N SER A 50 -4.67 12.83 8.24
CA SER A 50 -5.92 12.10 8.50
C SER A 50 -5.85 11.30 9.80
N VAL A 51 -7.01 10.98 10.38
CA VAL A 51 -7.10 10.10 11.55
C VAL A 51 -7.50 8.71 11.09
N TRP A 52 -6.65 7.71 11.36
CA TRP A 52 -6.91 6.32 11.04
C TRP A 52 -7.27 5.53 12.29
N ARG A 53 -7.94 4.39 12.14
CA ARG A 53 -7.98 3.36 13.16
C ARG A 53 -6.97 2.29 12.82
N MET A 54 -5.96 2.12 13.66
CA MET A 54 -4.92 1.12 13.51
C MET A 54 -5.31 -0.14 14.27
N HIS A 55 -5.34 -1.28 13.58
CA HIS A 55 -5.62 -2.60 14.13
C HIS A 55 -4.36 -3.45 14.05
N ALA A 56 -3.87 -3.90 15.19
CA ALA A 56 -2.70 -4.76 15.30
C ALA A 56 -3.11 -6.23 15.34
N PHE A 57 -2.38 -7.05 14.59
CA PHE A 57 -2.56 -8.49 14.53
C PHE A 57 -1.24 -9.18 14.85
N ARG A 58 -1.32 -10.43 15.32
CA ARG A 58 -0.17 -11.32 15.44
C ARG A 58 -0.35 -12.48 14.49
N SER A 59 0.63 -12.70 13.63
CA SER A 59 0.68 -13.84 12.72
C SER A 59 1.77 -14.81 13.15
N GLN A 60 1.46 -16.10 13.11
CA GLN A 60 2.38 -17.20 13.40
C GLN A 60 2.39 -18.15 12.20
N GLY A 61 3.50 -18.19 11.46
CA GLY A 61 3.77 -19.20 10.45
C GLY A 61 4.71 -20.29 10.97
N CYS A 62 5.01 -21.28 10.12
CA CYS A 62 5.92 -22.36 10.49
C CYS A 62 7.39 -21.92 10.68
N ARG A 63 7.79 -20.76 10.12
CA ARG A 63 9.17 -20.25 10.20
C ARG A 63 9.35 -19.13 11.23
N ARG A 64 8.39 -18.22 11.31
CA ARG A 64 8.48 -16.97 12.09
C ARG A 64 7.10 -16.50 12.54
N SER A 65 7.12 -15.58 13.50
CA SER A 65 5.99 -14.70 13.77
C SER A 65 6.20 -13.32 13.11
N SER A 66 5.11 -12.60 12.88
CA SER A 66 5.12 -11.20 12.44
C SER A 66 3.91 -10.47 12.99
N GLU A 67 3.93 -9.15 13.04
CA GLU A 67 2.80 -8.34 13.50
C GLU A 67 2.28 -7.44 12.38
N PRO A 68 1.44 -7.95 11.47
CA PRO A 68 0.82 -7.12 10.44
C PRO A 68 -0.21 -6.17 11.05
N ILE A 69 -0.43 -5.06 10.37
CA ILE A 69 -1.32 -4.00 10.82
C ILE A 69 -2.32 -3.67 9.72
N ALA A 70 -3.57 -3.40 10.09
CA ALA A 70 -4.54 -2.78 9.20
C ALA A 70 -4.82 -1.33 9.65
N LEU A 71 -4.61 -0.37 8.76
CA LEU A 71 -5.04 1.01 8.93
C LEU A 71 -6.38 1.17 8.22
N VAL A 72 -7.43 1.46 8.99
CA VAL A 72 -8.78 1.67 8.48
C VAL A 72 -9.14 3.16 8.53
N TYR A 73 -9.67 3.66 7.44
CA TYR A 73 -10.27 4.99 7.33
C TYR A 73 -11.74 4.84 6.94
N GLY A 74 -12.63 5.60 7.60
CA GLY A 74 -14.07 5.51 7.37
C GLY A 74 -14.70 4.19 7.79
N ASP A 75 -15.89 3.92 7.26
CA ASP A 75 -16.66 2.71 7.55
C ASP A 75 -16.14 1.48 6.78
N ILE A 76 -16.22 0.33 7.44
CA ILE A 76 -15.82 -0.97 6.89
C ILE A 76 -17.02 -1.58 6.18
N GLU A 77 -16.93 -1.65 4.86
CA GLU A 77 -17.96 -2.22 4.00
C GLU A 77 -17.32 -2.93 2.81
N ASP A 78 -18.06 -3.87 2.21
CA ASP A 78 -17.63 -4.51 0.97
C ASP A 78 -17.36 -3.48 -0.14
N ASP A 79 -16.50 -3.87 -1.08
CA ASP A 79 -16.01 -3.02 -2.17
C ASP A 79 -15.26 -1.76 -1.71
N MET A 80 -14.85 -1.66 -0.45
CA MET A 80 -13.92 -0.61 -0.04
C MET A 80 -12.56 -0.79 -0.71
N TYR A 81 -11.82 0.31 -0.85
CA TYR A 81 -10.45 0.28 -1.34
C TYR A 81 -9.54 -0.41 -0.34
N VAL A 82 -8.84 -1.46 -0.77
CA VAL A 82 -7.88 -2.19 0.05
C VAL A 82 -6.51 -2.17 -0.61
N ARG A 83 -5.48 -1.78 0.15
CA ARG A 83 -4.08 -1.83 -0.28
C ARG A 83 -3.33 -2.84 0.58
N VAL A 84 -2.80 -3.89 -0.02
CA VAL A 84 -1.84 -4.79 0.63
C VAL A 84 -0.44 -4.26 0.36
N HIS A 85 0.16 -3.63 1.36
CA HIS A 85 1.45 -2.97 1.28
C HIS A 85 2.54 -3.81 1.95
N ASP A 86 3.61 -4.12 1.22
CA ASP A 86 4.75 -4.87 1.75
C ASP A 86 5.78 -3.86 2.27
N GLN A 87 6.25 -4.06 3.50
CA GLN A 87 7.21 -3.19 4.16
C GLN A 87 8.44 -2.89 3.28
N CYS A 88 8.81 -1.61 3.23
CA CYS A 88 10.02 -1.13 2.58
C CYS A 88 10.64 0.03 3.39
N VAL A 89 11.39 -0.33 4.43
CA VAL A 89 12.02 0.60 5.38
C VAL A 89 12.88 1.64 4.67
N THR A 90 13.65 1.22 3.67
CA THR A 90 14.57 2.11 2.94
C THR A 90 13.87 3.28 2.28
N SER A 91 12.71 3.08 1.66
CA SER A 91 11.95 4.17 1.04
C SER A 91 11.04 4.87 2.03
N GLU A 92 10.31 4.12 2.85
CA GLU A 92 9.25 4.64 3.72
C GLU A 92 9.80 5.47 4.86
N VAL A 93 10.84 4.95 5.53
CA VAL A 93 11.45 5.59 6.70
C VAL A 93 12.58 6.51 6.29
N PHE A 94 13.46 6.06 5.40
CA PHE A 94 14.67 6.81 5.03
C PHE A 94 14.58 7.60 3.73
N GLY A 95 13.45 7.54 3.01
CA GLY A 95 13.25 8.35 1.79
C GLY A 95 14.11 7.94 0.61
N SER A 96 14.56 6.68 0.54
CA SER A 96 15.32 6.17 -0.60
C SER A 96 14.56 6.34 -1.92
N LEU A 97 15.24 6.87 -2.93
CA LEU A 97 14.75 7.04 -4.30
C LEU A 97 15.01 5.82 -5.19
N ARG A 98 15.54 4.71 -4.65
CA ARG A 98 15.85 3.48 -5.40
C ARG A 98 14.59 2.69 -5.79
N CYS A 99 13.48 2.91 -5.09
CA CYS A 99 12.18 2.32 -5.40
C CYS A 99 11.07 3.34 -5.19
N ASP A 100 9.85 2.96 -5.56
CA ASP A 100 8.64 3.79 -5.52
C ASP A 100 7.68 3.40 -4.38
N CYS A 101 8.15 2.61 -3.40
CA CYS A 101 7.25 2.02 -2.40
C CYS A 101 6.62 3.09 -1.48
N LYS A 102 7.36 4.16 -1.14
CA LYS A 102 6.82 5.25 -0.30
C LYS A 102 5.75 6.03 -1.04
N GLU A 103 5.99 6.37 -2.31
CA GLU A 103 5.05 7.09 -3.15
C GLU A 103 3.77 6.29 -3.33
N GLN A 104 3.89 4.98 -3.59
CA GLN A 104 2.71 4.11 -3.70
C GLN A 104 1.94 3.99 -2.38
N PHE A 105 2.64 3.95 -1.24
CA PHE A 105 2.03 3.91 0.09
C PHE A 105 1.20 5.17 0.36
N GLU A 106 1.80 6.34 0.18
CA GLU A 106 1.12 7.62 0.43
C GLU A 106 0.02 7.90 -0.60
N HIS A 107 0.23 7.54 -1.87
CA HIS A 107 -0.81 7.70 -2.89
C HIS A 107 -2.03 6.82 -2.60
N ALA A 108 -1.82 5.55 -2.20
CA ALA A 108 -2.93 4.67 -1.82
C ALA A 108 -3.71 5.21 -0.61
N LYS A 109 -3.02 5.73 0.42
CA LYS A 109 -3.67 6.40 1.56
C LYS A 109 -4.49 7.61 1.11
N ALA A 110 -3.94 8.46 0.24
CA ALA A 110 -4.65 9.63 -0.27
C ALA A 110 -5.91 9.23 -1.06
N MET A 111 -5.85 8.18 -1.88
CA MET A 111 -7.00 7.65 -2.61
C MET A 111 -8.10 7.17 -1.65
N MET A 112 -7.74 6.46 -0.58
CA MET A 112 -8.69 5.97 0.43
C MET A 112 -9.36 7.12 1.19
N VAL A 113 -8.59 8.15 1.56
CA VAL A 113 -9.12 9.35 2.20
C VAL A 113 -10.06 10.10 1.26
N ALA A 114 -9.69 10.27 -0.01
CA ALA A 114 -10.53 10.92 -1.01
C ALA A 114 -11.84 10.15 -1.27
N GLN A 115 -11.78 8.81 -1.23
CA GLN A 115 -12.96 7.94 -1.33
C GLN A 115 -13.85 7.98 -0.07
N GLY A 116 -13.34 8.51 1.05
CA GLY A 116 -14.01 8.53 2.35
C GLY A 116 -13.91 7.22 3.13
N ARG A 117 -13.42 6.14 2.52
CA ARG A 117 -13.23 4.84 3.15
C ARG A 117 -12.10 4.04 2.51
N GLY A 118 -11.39 3.25 3.32
CA GLY A 118 -10.36 2.35 2.83
C GLY A 118 -9.57 1.64 3.93
N MET A 119 -8.89 0.57 3.53
CA MET A 119 -8.05 -0.23 4.42
C MET A 119 -6.66 -0.42 3.80
N LEU A 120 -5.63 -0.01 4.51
CA LEU A 120 -4.24 -0.33 4.17
C LEU A 120 -3.74 -1.44 5.10
N ILE A 121 -3.45 -2.61 4.55
CA ILE A 121 -2.85 -3.72 5.27
C ILE A 121 -1.33 -3.65 5.07
N TYR A 122 -0.60 -3.36 6.14
CA TYR A 122 0.85 -3.27 6.16
C TYR A 122 1.45 -4.61 6.61
N MET A 123 2.21 -5.23 5.71
CA MET A 123 2.81 -6.56 5.87
C MET A 123 4.32 -6.43 6.16
N PRO A 124 4.81 -6.83 7.35
CA PRO A 124 6.23 -6.79 7.72
C PRO A 124 7.07 -7.86 7.00
N GLN A 125 7.22 -7.73 5.68
CA GLN A 125 7.93 -8.70 4.82
C GLN A 125 8.92 -8.01 3.88
N GLU A 126 9.89 -7.32 4.48
CA GLU A 126 10.94 -6.57 3.81
C GLU A 126 11.73 -7.40 2.79
N GLY A 127 12.12 -6.77 1.68
CA GLY A 127 12.95 -7.40 0.65
C GLY A 127 12.29 -8.62 0.01
N ARG A 128 10.95 -8.70 -0.04
CA ARG A 128 10.22 -9.91 -0.47
C ARG A 128 10.46 -11.12 0.44
N GLY A 129 10.59 -10.86 1.74
CA GLY A 129 10.78 -11.90 2.76
C GLY A 129 12.24 -12.34 2.96
N ILE A 130 13.21 -11.75 2.26
CA ILE A 130 14.64 -11.99 2.54
C ILE A 130 15.16 -11.12 3.69
N GLY A 131 14.41 -10.10 4.12
CA GLY A 131 14.79 -9.19 5.20
C GLY A 131 15.66 -8.01 4.77
N LEU A 132 15.78 -7.02 5.66
CA LEU A 132 16.45 -5.76 5.38
C LEU A 132 17.96 -5.92 5.14
N SER A 133 18.66 -6.72 5.94
CA SER A 133 20.11 -6.93 5.83
C SER A 133 20.49 -7.52 4.47
N ASN A 134 19.76 -8.55 4.04
CA ASN A 134 19.97 -9.20 2.74
C ASN A 134 19.60 -8.26 1.57
N LYS A 135 18.56 -7.43 1.72
CA LYS A 135 18.24 -6.37 0.75
C LYS A 135 19.37 -5.36 0.60
N VAL A 136 19.97 -4.91 1.71
CA VAL A 136 21.13 -4.01 1.68
C VAL A 136 22.34 -4.69 1.04
N HIS A 137 22.55 -5.98 1.29
CA HIS A 137 23.61 -6.74 0.63
C HIS A 137 23.37 -6.85 -0.89
N ALA A 138 22.13 -7.09 -1.33
CA ALA A 138 21.78 -7.07 -2.74
C ALA A 138 22.03 -5.70 -3.38
N TYR A 139 21.74 -4.60 -2.67
CA TYR A 139 22.08 -3.25 -3.11
C TYR A 139 23.58 -3.03 -3.25
N HIS A 140 24.39 -3.54 -2.31
CA HIS A 140 25.84 -3.45 -2.40
C HIS A 140 26.38 -4.14 -3.66
N LEU A 141 25.85 -5.33 -3.99
CA LEU A 141 26.23 -6.04 -5.23
C LEU A 141 25.78 -5.28 -6.49
N GLN A 142 24.60 -4.66 -6.47
CA GLN A 142 24.12 -3.84 -7.58
C GLN A 142 24.99 -2.58 -7.78
N ASP A 143 25.44 -1.95 -6.70
CA ASP A 143 26.34 -0.79 -6.75
C ASP A 143 27.71 -1.16 -7.36
N GLN A 144 28.07 -2.45 -7.36
CA GLN A 144 29.26 -3.01 -8.02
C GLN A 144 29.02 -3.43 -9.47
N GLY A 145 27.82 -3.19 -10.02
CA GLY A 145 27.47 -3.46 -11.42
C GLY A 145 26.78 -4.80 -11.67
N ALA A 146 26.40 -5.56 -10.63
CA ALA A 146 25.56 -6.74 -10.80
C ALA A 146 24.13 -6.34 -11.20
N ASP A 147 23.52 -7.04 -12.15
CA ASP A 147 22.09 -6.91 -12.41
C ASP A 147 21.31 -7.34 -11.14
N THR A 148 20.18 -6.69 -10.86
CA THR A 148 19.24 -7.02 -9.79
C THR A 148 18.88 -8.51 -9.67
N VAL A 149 18.73 -9.21 -10.80
CA VAL A 149 18.44 -10.67 -10.81
C VAL A 149 19.68 -11.48 -10.43
N ASP A 150 20.86 -11.06 -10.89
CA ASP A 150 22.12 -11.72 -10.57
C ASP A 150 22.49 -11.49 -9.10
N ALA A 151 22.22 -10.32 -8.54
CA ALA A 151 22.46 -10.02 -7.13
C ALA A 151 21.68 -10.97 -6.20
N ASN A 152 20.40 -11.26 -6.47
CA ASN A 152 19.63 -12.19 -5.65
C ASN A 152 20.08 -13.65 -5.82
N ARG A 153 20.44 -14.05 -7.05
CA ARG A 153 21.00 -15.38 -7.33
C ARG A 153 22.36 -15.59 -6.68
N VAL A 154 23.22 -14.57 -6.65
CA VAL A 154 24.51 -14.58 -5.94
C VAL A 154 24.33 -14.82 -4.45
N LEU A 155 23.24 -14.30 -3.86
CA LEU A 155 22.89 -14.53 -2.47
C LEU A 155 22.18 -15.87 -2.22
N GLY A 156 21.91 -16.65 -3.28
CA GLY A 156 21.27 -17.94 -3.20
C GLY A 156 19.80 -17.90 -2.78
N PHE A 157 19.11 -16.77 -2.92
CA PHE A 157 17.69 -16.64 -2.57
C PHE A 157 16.78 -16.91 -3.78
N GLU A 158 15.60 -17.47 -3.53
CA GLU A 158 14.50 -17.49 -4.51
C GLU A 158 13.92 -16.08 -4.73
N ASP A 159 13.12 -15.90 -5.79
CA ASP A 159 12.62 -14.59 -6.20
C ASP A 159 11.63 -13.92 -5.22
N ASP A 160 10.95 -14.71 -4.37
CA ASP A 160 9.91 -14.24 -3.45
C ASP A 160 9.60 -15.24 -2.32
N TYR A 161 9.66 -14.78 -1.06
CA TYR A 161 9.33 -15.56 0.14
C TYR A 161 8.18 -14.97 0.95
N ARG A 162 7.39 -14.07 0.35
CA ARG A 162 6.25 -13.43 1.02
C ARG A 162 5.12 -14.43 1.25
N SER A 163 4.37 -14.21 2.33
CA SER A 163 3.11 -14.92 2.60
C SER A 163 1.98 -13.91 2.72
N TYR A 164 0.91 -14.15 1.98
CA TYR A 164 -0.30 -13.32 1.98
C TYR A 164 -1.46 -13.97 2.74
N GLU A 165 -1.26 -15.15 3.35
CA GLU A 165 -2.26 -15.78 4.22
C GLU A 165 -2.79 -14.84 5.33
N PRO A 166 -1.96 -13.99 5.98
CA PRO A 166 -2.50 -13.03 6.95
C PRO A 166 -3.52 -12.05 6.37
N VAL A 167 -3.44 -11.71 5.09
CA VAL A 167 -4.38 -10.78 4.45
C VAL A 167 -5.78 -11.36 4.48
N LEU A 168 -5.94 -12.65 4.15
CA LEU A 168 -7.25 -13.32 4.19
C LEU A 168 -7.84 -13.27 5.60
N HIS A 169 -7.06 -13.64 6.61
CA HIS A 169 -7.52 -13.65 8.01
C HIS A 169 -7.89 -12.24 8.51
N ILE A 170 -7.13 -11.22 8.11
CA ILE A 170 -7.44 -9.82 8.44
C ILE A 170 -8.78 -9.40 7.81
N LEU A 171 -8.99 -9.70 6.53
CA LEU A 171 -10.26 -9.38 5.85
C LEU A 171 -11.44 -10.11 6.49
N GLN A 172 -11.28 -11.39 6.84
CA GLN A 172 -12.28 -12.18 7.55
C GLN A 172 -12.60 -11.63 8.95
N HIS A 173 -11.59 -11.15 9.70
CA HIS A 173 -11.81 -10.51 10.99
C HIS A 173 -12.76 -9.31 10.89
N PHE A 174 -12.70 -8.58 9.77
CA PHE A 174 -13.56 -7.43 9.49
C PHE A 174 -14.86 -7.80 8.78
N ASN A 175 -15.13 -9.09 8.54
CA ASN A 175 -16.27 -9.60 7.77
C ASN A 175 -16.36 -9.01 6.35
N LEU A 176 -15.23 -8.68 5.73
CA LEU A 176 -15.19 -8.25 4.33
C LEU A 176 -15.27 -9.46 3.42
N SER A 177 -16.35 -9.56 2.67
CA SER A 177 -16.61 -10.64 1.71
C SER A 177 -16.04 -10.32 0.33
N ARG A 178 -15.82 -9.03 0.02
CA ARG A 178 -15.33 -8.56 -1.28
C ARG A 178 -14.62 -7.21 -1.18
N ILE A 179 -13.52 -7.04 -1.92
CA ILE A 179 -12.69 -5.83 -1.89
C ILE A 179 -12.37 -5.26 -3.28
N GLN A 180 -12.11 -3.96 -3.35
CA GLN A 180 -11.46 -3.36 -4.52
C GLN A 180 -9.97 -3.19 -4.23
N LEU A 181 -9.12 -3.96 -4.93
CA LEU A 181 -7.69 -4.07 -4.61
C LEU A 181 -6.86 -2.99 -5.32
N CYS A 182 -6.20 -2.15 -4.53
CA CYS A 182 -5.29 -1.10 -5.00
C CYS A 182 -3.89 -1.65 -5.35
N THR A 183 -3.68 -2.14 -6.58
CA THR A 183 -2.43 -2.75 -7.02
C THR A 183 -2.14 -2.61 -8.52
N ASN A 184 -0.86 -2.49 -8.86
CA ASN A 184 -0.35 -2.64 -10.23
C ASN A 184 0.33 -3.99 -10.47
N ASN A 185 0.49 -4.81 -9.43
CA ASN A 185 1.17 -6.10 -9.51
C ASN A 185 0.14 -7.21 -9.78
N PRO A 186 0.08 -7.80 -11.00
CA PRO A 186 -0.88 -8.85 -11.31
C PRO A 186 -0.62 -10.14 -10.52
N ARG A 187 0.64 -10.46 -10.21
CA ARG A 187 0.98 -11.60 -9.34
C ARG A 187 0.35 -11.46 -7.95
N LYS A 188 0.23 -10.23 -7.42
CA LYS A 188 -0.45 -9.99 -6.14
C LYS A 188 -1.95 -10.24 -6.23
N ILE A 189 -2.58 -9.92 -7.37
CA ILE A 189 -3.99 -10.23 -7.61
C ILE A 189 -4.18 -11.75 -7.61
N GLN A 190 -3.39 -12.46 -8.42
CA GLN A 190 -3.44 -13.91 -8.53
C GLN A 190 -3.28 -14.61 -7.17
N LEU A 191 -2.22 -14.28 -6.43
CA LEU A 191 -1.94 -14.91 -5.13
C LEU A 191 -3.07 -14.68 -4.11
N LEU A 192 -3.64 -13.47 -4.07
CA LEU A 192 -4.74 -13.17 -3.15
C LEU A 192 -6.03 -13.90 -3.57
N THR A 193 -6.31 -14.00 -4.87
CA THR A 193 -7.45 -14.76 -5.40
C THR A 193 -7.31 -16.26 -5.12
N GLU A 194 -6.12 -16.84 -5.30
CA GLU A 194 -5.83 -18.25 -4.97
C GLU A 194 -5.99 -18.54 -3.47
N LEU A 195 -5.71 -17.56 -2.62
CA LEU A 195 -5.98 -17.63 -1.17
C LEU A 195 -7.47 -17.47 -0.82
N GLY A 196 -8.33 -17.19 -1.78
CA GLY A 196 -9.78 -17.05 -1.56
C GLY A 196 -10.23 -15.61 -1.27
N VAL A 197 -9.38 -14.60 -1.50
CA VAL A 197 -9.81 -13.19 -1.43
C VAL A 197 -10.62 -12.85 -2.68
N ASN A 198 -11.87 -12.43 -2.48
CA ASN A 198 -12.74 -11.97 -3.54
C ASN A 198 -12.43 -10.51 -3.92
N ILE A 199 -11.84 -10.32 -5.11
CA ILE A 199 -11.45 -9.01 -5.63
C ILE A 199 -12.50 -8.59 -6.66
N SER A 200 -13.35 -7.61 -6.34
CA SER A 200 -14.37 -7.10 -7.27
C SER A 200 -13.81 -6.22 -8.37
N ALA A 201 -12.77 -5.45 -8.06
CA ALA A 201 -12.10 -4.57 -9.01
C ALA A 201 -10.62 -4.41 -8.67
N ARG A 202 -9.81 -4.18 -9.71
CA ARG A 202 -8.44 -3.70 -9.57
C ARG A 202 -8.45 -2.18 -9.68
N ILE A 203 -7.89 -1.51 -8.69
CA ILE A 203 -7.69 -0.06 -8.68
C ILE A 203 -6.19 0.21 -8.90
N PRO A 204 -5.79 0.87 -10.01
CA PRO A 204 -4.39 1.22 -10.26
C PRO A 204 -3.86 2.21 -9.23
N VAL A 205 -2.59 2.07 -8.82
CA VAL A 205 -1.88 3.00 -7.94
C VAL A 205 -0.74 3.62 -8.73
N LEU A 206 -1.02 4.66 -9.50
CA LEU A 206 -0.07 5.22 -10.45
C LEU A 206 0.74 6.35 -9.78
N VAL A 207 2.05 6.16 -9.70
CA VAL A 207 2.98 7.17 -9.19
C VAL A 207 3.98 7.54 -10.28
N PRO A 208 4.30 8.84 -10.49
CA PRO A 208 5.26 9.26 -11.51
C PRO A 208 6.65 8.65 -11.28
N SER A 209 7.29 8.21 -12.36
CA SER A 209 8.69 7.78 -12.33
C SER A 209 9.63 8.95 -12.05
N GLN A 210 10.70 8.70 -11.29
CA GLN A 210 11.81 9.63 -11.07
C GLN A 210 13.09 9.09 -11.70
N LYS A 211 14.06 9.97 -12.01
CA LYS A 211 15.33 9.56 -12.66
C LYS A 211 16.05 8.41 -11.95
N HIS A 212 15.97 8.32 -10.62
CA HIS A 212 16.66 7.30 -9.82
C HIS A 212 15.95 5.94 -9.77
N ASN A 213 14.65 5.87 -10.09
CA ASN A 213 13.88 4.62 -10.04
C ASN A 213 13.51 4.08 -11.43
N GLN A 214 13.95 4.73 -12.51
CA GLN A 214 13.67 4.33 -13.90
C GLN A 214 14.05 2.86 -14.15
N ALA A 215 15.32 2.49 -13.89
CA ALA A 215 15.79 1.11 -14.08
C ALA A 215 15.02 0.08 -13.23
N TYR A 216 14.60 0.48 -12.03
CA TYR A 216 13.78 -0.37 -11.16
C TYR A 216 12.35 -0.55 -11.68
N LEU A 217 11.74 0.51 -12.21
CA LEU A 217 10.41 0.46 -12.85
C LEU A 217 10.47 -0.32 -14.16
N ASP A 218 11.53 -0.18 -14.95
CA ASP A 218 11.77 -0.92 -16.18
C ASP A 218 11.90 -2.43 -15.90
N ALA A 219 12.62 -2.81 -14.83
CA ALA A 219 12.69 -4.19 -14.38
C ALA A 219 11.31 -4.71 -13.92
N LYS A 220 10.50 -3.88 -13.25
CA LYS A 220 9.10 -4.22 -12.87
C LYS A 220 8.22 -4.46 -14.09
N LEU A 221 8.32 -3.61 -15.09
CA LEU A 221 7.57 -3.71 -16.34
C LEU A 221 7.94 -4.96 -17.14
N HIS A 222 9.22 -5.09 -17.51
CA HIS A 222 9.64 -6.08 -18.50
C HIS A 222 9.86 -7.48 -17.95
N ARG A 223 10.23 -7.61 -16.67
CA ARG A 223 10.56 -8.90 -16.05
C ARG A 223 9.53 -9.40 -15.05
N MET A 224 8.64 -8.53 -14.56
CA MET A 224 7.64 -8.86 -13.54
C MET A 224 6.21 -8.47 -13.92
N ASP A 225 5.99 -8.20 -15.21
CA ASP A 225 4.68 -8.01 -15.85
C ASP A 225 3.76 -7.00 -15.15
N HIS A 226 4.33 -5.93 -14.56
CA HIS A 226 3.52 -4.95 -13.84
C HIS A 226 2.60 -4.15 -14.78
N LEU A 227 1.33 -3.99 -14.39
CA LEU A 227 0.30 -3.27 -15.12
C LEU A 227 0.41 -1.75 -14.86
N LEU A 228 1.39 -1.08 -15.49
CA LEU A 228 1.59 0.37 -15.36
C LEU A 228 0.89 1.20 -16.46
N VAL A 229 0.23 0.57 -17.42
CA VAL A 229 -0.46 1.29 -18.50
C VAL A 229 -1.80 1.85 -17.98
N PRO A 230 -2.07 3.17 -18.09
CA PRO A 230 -3.42 3.71 -17.95
C PRO A 230 -4.29 3.11 -19.06
N ILE A 231 -5.38 2.44 -18.71
CA ILE A 231 -6.39 2.05 -19.71
C ILE A 231 -6.93 3.36 -20.31
N PRO A 232 -6.77 3.63 -21.61
CA PRO A 232 -7.43 4.77 -22.22
C PRO A 232 -8.93 4.55 -22.12
N LEU A 233 -9.67 5.59 -21.69
CA LEU A 233 -11.12 5.61 -21.80
C LEU A 233 -11.48 5.28 -23.25
N ALA A 234 -12.27 4.22 -23.44
CA ALA A 234 -12.82 3.90 -24.74
C ALA A 234 -13.69 5.08 -25.19
N GLU A 235 -13.30 5.75 -26.27
CA GLU A 235 -14.23 6.63 -26.98
C GLU A 235 -15.28 5.76 -27.63
N GLU A 236 -16.51 5.88 -27.14
CA GLU A 236 -17.69 5.34 -27.78
C GLU A 236 -17.87 5.95 -29.17
N ALA A 237 -18.38 5.11 -30.06
CA ALA A 237 -18.63 5.38 -31.46
C ALA A 237 -19.45 6.67 -31.69
N SER A 238 -19.06 7.42 -32.71
CA SER A 238 -19.96 8.33 -33.41
C SER A 238 -19.80 8.15 -34.92
N SER A 239 -20.64 7.27 -35.46
CA SER A 239 -21.17 7.40 -36.81
C SER A 239 -22.01 8.67 -36.90
N THR A 240 -21.75 9.58 -37.84
CA THR A 240 -22.74 9.98 -38.87
C THR A 240 -22.24 11.09 -39.81
N SER A 241 -22.46 10.83 -41.11
CA SER A 241 -22.91 11.72 -42.18
C SER A 241 -22.32 13.13 -42.35
N GLN A 242 -21.67 13.29 -43.51
CA GLN A 242 -21.67 14.52 -44.32
C GLN A 242 -23.10 15.06 -44.53
N VAL A 243 -23.30 16.38 -44.42
CA VAL A 243 -23.94 17.26 -45.44
C VAL A 243 -23.47 18.71 -45.21
N ALA A 244 -23.37 19.44 -46.31
CA ALA A 244 -22.76 20.74 -46.52
C ALA A 244 -23.58 21.98 -46.12
N SER A 245 -22.85 23.11 -46.09
CA SER A 245 -23.21 24.49 -46.44
C SER A 245 -24.29 25.23 -45.64
N ALA A 246 -23.92 26.38 -45.06
CA ALA A 246 -24.30 27.71 -45.56
C ALA A 246 -23.86 28.84 -44.60
N THR A 247 -23.12 29.77 -45.17
CA THR A 247 -23.00 31.22 -44.92
C THR A 247 -23.80 31.92 -43.80
N ALA A 248 -23.03 32.73 -43.05
CA ALA A 248 -23.18 34.17 -42.82
C ALA A 248 -23.89 34.72 -41.56
N SER A 249 -23.20 35.76 -41.04
CA SER A 249 -23.65 36.95 -40.30
C SER A 249 -23.86 36.87 -38.78
N GLU A 250 -22.95 37.52 -38.05
CA GLU A 250 -23.28 38.19 -36.79
C GLU A 250 -24.25 39.37 -37.03
N PRO A 251 -25.02 39.77 -36.01
CA PRO A 251 -24.62 41.01 -35.34
C PRO A 251 -24.89 41.04 -33.82
N GLY A 252 -23.92 41.57 -33.09
CA GLY A 252 -24.10 42.75 -32.20
C GLY A 252 -24.74 42.57 -30.81
N PRO A 253 -24.25 43.30 -29.80
CA PRO A 253 -24.48 42.99 -28.38
C PRO A 253 -25.67 43.75 -27.79
N LEU A 254 -26.19 43.25 -26.66
CA LEU A 254 -27.11 44.00 -25.80
C LEU A 254 -26.70 43.88 -24.33
N ASP A 255 -26.90 45.01 -23.68
CA ASP A 255 -26.20 45.61 -22.56
C ASP A 255 -27.09 45.65 -21.30
N LEU A 256 -26.47 45.95 -20.15
CA LEU A 256 -27.03 46.39 -18.85
C LEU A 256 -27.83 45.34 -18.06
N GLY A 257 -27.60 45.08 -16.77
CA GLY A 257 -27.08 45.91 -15.68
C GLY A 257 -27.54 45.30 -14.32
N PRO A 258 -27.51 46.00 -13.18
CA PRO A 258 -26.59 45.70 -12.08
C PRO A 258 -27.27 45.24 -10.76
N HIS A 259 -26.45 45.17 -9.69
CA HIS A 259 -26.72 44.96 -8.24
C HIS A 259 -26.37 43.55 -7.74
N GLN A 260 -25.65 43.35 -6.63
CA GLN A 260 -25.35 44.23 -5.51
C GLN A 260 -24.14 43.68 -4.72
N GLN A 261 -23.32 44.60 -4.21
CA GLN A 261 -22.22 44.36 -3.28
C GLN A 261 -22.73 43.87 -1.92
N GLN A 262 -21.97 42.99 -1.25
CA GLN A 262 -21.75 43.12 0.19
C GLN A 262 -20.44 42.46 0.63
N THR A 263 -19.48 43.34 0.91
CA THR A 263 -18.28 43.09 1.73
C THR A 263 -18.66 43.22 3.21
N THR A 264 -18.22 42.26 4.04
CA THR A 264 -18.02 42.51 5.48
C THR A 264 -16.77 41.75 5.95
N HIS A 265 -15.74 42.50 6.31
CA HIS A 265 -14.62 42.07 7.14
C HIS A 265 -14.98 42.26 8.63
N ILE A 266 -14.50 41.37 9.50
CA ILE A 266 -14.09 41.55 10.92
C ILE A 266 -13.56 40.15 11.34
N LEU A 267 -12.24 39.90 11.42
CA LEU A 267 -11.25 40.22 12.46
C LEU A 267 -11.52 39.53 13.82
N VAL A 268 -10.46 38.86 14.31
CA VAL A 268 -10.16 38.35 15.68
C VAL A 268 -10.02 36.83 15.74
N MET A 269 -8.76 36.35 15.82
CA MET A 269 -8.26 35.22 16.61
C MET A 269 -6.77 34.96 16.23
N VAL A 270 -5.91 35.94 16.49
CA VAL A 270 -4.45 35.71 16.58
C VAL A 270 -4.04 36.13 18.00
N GLY A 271 -4.25 35.22 18.95
CA GLY A 271 -4.16 35.54 20.37
C GLY A 271 -3.83 34.36 21.28
N SER A 272 -3.21 33.28 20.77
CA SER A 272 -2.94 32.10 21.59
C SER A 272 -1.54 31.49 21.44
N VAL A 273 -0.65 32.06 20.63
CA VAL A 273 0.73 31.53 20.49
C VAL A 273 1.77 32.40 21.23
N LEU A 274 1.51 33.70 21.42
CA LEU A 274 2.46 34.60 22.09
C LEU A 274 2.43 34.50 23.63
N ALA A 275 1.37 33.96 24.22
CA ALA A 275 1.24 33.81 25.68
C ALA A 275 2.03 32.61 26.25
N MET A 276 2.24 31.54 25.46
CA MET A 276 3.04 30.39 25.92
C MET A 276 4.55 30.67 25.93
N VAL A 277 5.04 31.51 25.01
CA VAL A 277 6.48 31.80 24.91
C VAL A 277 6.95 32.74 26.04
N VAL A 278 6.10 33.67 26.49
CA VAL A 278 6.42 34.56 27.62
C VAL A 278 6.34 33.80 28.96
N TYR A 279 5.42 32.86 29.13
CA TYR A 279 5.30 32.08 30.37
C TYR A 279 6.50 31.13 30.62
N MET A 280 7.14 30.64 29.55
CA MET A 280 8.33 29.77 29.69
C MET A 280 9.63 30.54 29.94
N LEU A 281 9.71 31.83 29.60
CA LEU A 281 10.91 32.64 29.82
C LEU A 281 10.95 33.30 31.22
N VAL A 282 9.82 33.43 31.90
CA VAL A 282 9.76 34.04 33.26
C VAL A 282 9.98 33.02 34.38
N ASN A 283 9.78 31.72 34.13
CA ASN A 283 9.88 30.67 35.15
C ASN A 283 11.16 29.81 35.05
N SER A 284 12.26 30.35 34.52
CA SER A 284 13.55 29.65 34.47
C SER A 284 14.74 30.51 34.94
N ILE A 285 14.50 31.31 35.98
CA ILE A 285 15.56 31.90 36.81
C ILE A 285 15.28 31.51 38.27
#